data_AF-A0A4R7ZL05-F1
#
_entry.id   AF-A0A4R7ZL05-F1
#
_cell.length_a   1.000
_cell.length_b   1.000
_cell.length_c   1.000
_cell.angle_alpha   90.00
_cell.angle_beta   90.00
_cell.angle_gamma   90.00
#
_symmetry.space_group_name_H-M   'P 1'
#
loop_
_entity.id
_entity.type
_entity.pdbx_description
1 polymer ?
#
loop_
_entity_poly.entity_id
_entity_poly.type
_entity_poly.pdbx_seq_one_letter_code
_entity_poly.pdbx_strand_id
1 'polypeptide(L)'
;MSEEAVTTLRGELDRFGRAEEGFALLEVFLEVARPRLGPVVLDPIGLQLPDGMTDDRAVVQELIEELEQQPRGAARVPERGFDMDDEQARWDYVRLAYSSSQATVWSRRQRTTYFEASGPHKATYWLPDSLKADYFEALSSRGWSIPPDWLTAVAKRPKPWWKRGGG
;
A
#
# COMPACT_ATOMS: atom_id res chain seq x y z
N MET A 1 24.91 -3.95 10.41
CA MET A 1 24.33 -3.42 9.17
C MET A 1 23.62 -2.12 9.52
N SER A 2 24.05 -1.01 8.93
CA SER A 2 23.45 0.31 9.15
C SER A 2 21.97 0.32 8.74
N GLU A 3 21.13 1.03 9.48
CA GLU A 3 19.72 1.23 9.10
C GLU A 3 19.71 2.03 7.79
N GLU A 4 19.12 1.46 6.74
CA GLU A 4 19.01 2.12 5.44
C GLU A 4 18.18 3.40 5.58
N ALA A 5 18.58 4.47 4.88
CA ALA A 5 17.78 5.68 4.79
C ALA A 5 16.45 5.39 4.08
N VAL A 6 15.38 5.99 4.59
CA VAL A 6 14.01 5.77 4.12
C VAL A 6 13.39 7.12 3.81
N THR A 7 12.95 7.28 2.56
CA THR A 7 12.13 8.40 2.11
C THR A 7 10.66 8.07 2.42
N THR A 8 9.99 8.92 3.20
CA THR A 8 8.54 8.79 3.42
C THR A 8 7.80 9.56 2.32
N LEU A 9 6.90 8.89 1.59
CA LEU A 9 5.96 9.50 0.66
C LEU A 9 4.56 9.42 1.23
N ARG A 10 3.77 10.48 1.06
CA ARG A 10 2.36 10.50 1.46
C ARG A 10 1.51 10.60 0.21
N GLY A 11 0.72 9.56 -0.05
CA GLY A 11 -0.31 9.59 -1.06
C GLY A 11 -1.59 10.14 -0.46
N GLU A 12 -1.95 11.37 -0.83
CA GLU A 12 -3.26 11.96 -0.52
C GLU A 12 -4.20 11.65 -1.68
N LEU A 13 -4.88 10.50 -1.63
CA LEU A 13 -5.58 9.89 -2.76
C LEU A 13 -6.68 10.77 -3.33
N ASP A 14 -7.27 11.63 -2.50
CA ASP A 14 -8.28 12.62 -2.90
C ASP A 14 -7.73 13.71 -3.84
N ARG A 15 -6.39 13.83 -3.97
CA ARG A 15 -5.78 14.78 -4.91
C ARG A 15 -5.65 14.22 -6.33
N PHE A 16 -5.87 12.91 -6.53
CA PHE A 16 -5.93 12.37 -7.87
C PHE A 16 -7.27 12.71 -8.54
N GLY A 17 -7.24 12.89 -9.85
CA GLY A 17 -8.48 13.03 -10.62
C GLY A 17 -9.29 11.73 -10.62
N ARG A 18 -8.61 10.60 -10.40
CA ARG A 18 -9.15 9.24 -10.43
C ARG A 18 -8.46 8.36 -9.39
N ALA A 19 -9.21 7.52 -8.67
CA ALA A 19 -8.63 6.63 -7.64
C ALA A 19 -7.58 5.66 -8.23
N GLU A 20 -7.76 5.26 -9.49
CA GLU A 20 -6.88 4.35 -10.22
C GLU A 20 -5.45 4.90 -10.42
N GLU A 21 -5.26 6.22 -10.35
CA GLU A 21 -3.92 6.83 -10.36
C GLU A 21 -3.13 6.48 -9.09
N GLY A 22 -3.83 6.29 -7.96
CA GLY A 22 -3.23 5.73 -6.75
C GLY A 22 -2.86 4.25 -6.93
N PHE A 23 -3.67 3.50 -7.67
CA PHE A 23 -3.47 2.06 -7.87
C PHE A 23 -2.17 1.81 -8.60
N ALA A 24 -1.95 2.60 -9.65
CA ALA A 24 -0.71 2.67 -10.38
C ALA A 24 0.52 2.81 -9.46
N LEU A 25 0.50 3.77 -8.51
CA LEU A 25 1.62 3.98 -7.59
C LEU A 25 1.92 2.76 -6.72
N LEU A 26 0.88 2.21 -6.09
CA LEU A 26 1.06 1.02 -5.25
C LEU A 26 1.52 -0.17 -6.07
N GLU A 27 0.99 -0.36 -7.28
CA GLU A 27 1.39 -1.48 -8.10
C GLU A 27 2.86 -1.42 -8.51
N VAL A 28 3.33 -0.29 -9.05
CA VAL A 28 4.75 -0.16 -9.39
C VAL A 28 5.64 -0.31 -8.17
N PHE A 29 5.19 0.15 -7.00
CA PHE A 29 5.93 -0.07 -5.77
C PHE A 29 6.07 -1.57 -5.45
N LEU A 30 4.97 -2.32 -5.50
CA LEU A 30 4.97 -3.76 -5.22
C LEU A 30 5.82 -4.55 -6.22
N GLU A 31 5.75 -4.19 -7.49
CA GLU A 31 6.54 -4.81 -8.56
C GLU A 31 8.05 -4.59 -8.35
N VAL A 32 8.48 -3.35 -8.12
CA VAL A 32 9.89 -3.00 -7.89
C VAL A 32 10.41 -3.59 -6.58
N ALA A 33 9.59 -3.56 -5.53
CA ALA A 33 9.98 -4.05 -4.22
C ALA A 33 9.90 -5.59 -4.08
N ARG A 34 9.31 -6.31 -5.05
CA ARG A 34 8.93 -7.74 -4.98
C ARG A 34 9.97 -8.65 -4.31
N PRO A 35 11.28 -8.62 -4.68
CA PRO A 35 12.29 -9.51 -4.08
C PRO A 35 12.56 -9.27 -2.58
N ARG A 36 12.10 -8.12 -2.07
CA ARG A 36 12.34 -7.61 -0.72
C ARG A 36 11.08 -7.55 0.12
N LEU A 37 9.92 -7.88 -0.44
CA LEU A 37 8.65 -7.93 0.28
C LEU A 37 8.64 -9.07 1.30
N GLY A 38 8.00 -8.79 2.42
CA GLY A 38 7.53 -9.78 3.38
C GLY A 38 6.03 -9.97 3.19
N PRO A 39 5.29 -10.27 4.27
CA PRO A 39 3.84 -10.37 4.18
C PRO A 39 3.21 -9.10 3.61
N VAL A 40 2.28 -9.30 2.67
CA VAL A 40 1.39 -8.27 2.14
C VAL A 40 0.00 -8.62 2.58
N VAL A 41 -0.57 -7.78 3.43
CA VAL A 41 -1.75 -8.08 4.22
C VAL A 41 -2.75 -6.94 4.22
N LEU A 42 -4.02 -7.31 4.42
CA LEU A 42 -5.18 -6.42 4.37
C LEU A 42 -6.16 -6.82 5.48
N ASP A 43 -6.77 -5.83 6.15
CA ASP A 43 -7.95 -6.05 6.98
C ASP A 43 -9.21 -6.03 6.07
N PRO A 44 -9.94 -7.15 5.94
CA PRO A 44 -11.14 -7.21 5.11
C PRO A 44 -12.38 -6.56 5.76
N ILE A 45 -12.27 -6.04 6.98
CA ILE A 45 -13.41 -5.43 7.69
C ILE A 45 -13.64 -4.00 7.19
N GLY A 46 -14.89 -3.70 6.84
CA GLY A 46 -15.33 -2.35 6.51
C GLY A 46 -14.78 -1.85 5.18
N LEU A 47 -14.64 -2.75 4.21
CA LEU A 47 -14.26 -2.38 2.85
C LEU A 47 -15.31 -1.44 2.24
N GLN A 48 -14.86 -0.34 1.64
CA GLN A 48 -15.69 0.68 1.02
C GLN A 48 -15.11 1.08 -0.33
N LEU A 49 -15.97 1.17 -1.34
CA LEU A 49 -15.56 1.70 -2.63
C LEU A 49 -15.18 3.19 -2.50
N PRO A 50 -14.01 3.62 -3.01
CA PRO A 50 -13.67 5.02 -3.11
C PRO A 50 -14.65 5.79 -4.02
N ASP A 51 -15.11 6.96 -3.59
CA ASP A 51 -16.10 7.78 -4.32
C ASP A 51 -15.62 8.20 -5.73
N GLY A 52 -14.30 8.30 -5.94
CA GLY A 52 -13.66 8.67 -7.21
C GLY A 52 -13.26 7.50 -8.11
N MET A 53 -13.69 6.28 -7.79
CA MET A 53 -13.42 5.08 -8.58
C MET A 53 -14.36 4.99 -9.78
N THR A 54 -13.79 4.66 -10.93
CA THR A 54 -14.45 4.69 -12.23
C THR A 54 -14.36 3.33 -12.92
N ASP A 55 -13.23 3.03 -13.56
CA ASP A 55 -13.05 1.87 -14.44
C ASP A 55 -13.00 0.56 -13.63
N ASP A 56 -12.30 0.58 -12.48
CA ASP A 56 -12.14 -0.61 -11.65
C ASP A 56 -13.36 -0.87 -10.73
N ARG A 57 -14.38 0.00 -10.74
CA ARG A 57 -15.47 -0.03 -9.76
C ARG A 57 -16.19 -1.37 -9.66
N ALA A 58 -16.56 -1.95 -10.81
CA ALA A 58 -17.26 -3.22 -10.84
C ALA A 58 -16.39 -4.36 -10.31
N VAL A 59 -15.10 -4.37 -10.68
CA VAL A 59 -14.13 -5.38 -10.24
C VAL A 59 -13.89 -5.31 -8.74
N VAL A 60 -13.71 -4.09 -8.19
CA VAL A 60 -13.50 -3.93 -6.74
C VAL A 60 -14.75 -4.32 -5.97
N GLN A 61 -15.94 -3.98 -6.48
CA GLN A 61 -17.20 -4.40 -5.88
C GLN A 61 -17.32 -5.93 -5.80
N GLU A 62 -17.00 -6.63 -6.89
CA GLU A 62 -16.98 -8.09 -6.94
C GLU A 62 -15.98 -8.68 -5.92
N LEU A 63 -14.77 -8.15 -5.86
CA LEU A 63 -13.75 -8.58 -4.88
C LEU A 63 -14.21 -8.39 -3.42
N ILE A 64 -14.92 -7.30 -3.13
CA ILE A 64 -15.49 -7.05 -1.80
C ILE A 64 -16.58 -8.08 -1.50
N GLU A 65 -17.50 -8.32 -2.44
CA GLU A 65 -18.58 -9.29 -2.27
C GLU A 65 -18.04 -10.71 -2.04
N GLU A 66 -17.02 -11.13 -2.79
CA GLU A 66 -16.33 -12.40 -2.59
C GLU A 66 -15.75 -12.53 -1.17
N LEU A 67 -15.14 -11.46 -0.67
CA LEU A 67 -14.59 -11.41 0.68
C LEU A 67 -15.65 -11.47 1.77
N GLU A 68 -16.81 -10.86 1.54
CA GLU A 68 -17.94 -10.91 2.47
C GLU A 68 -18.60 -12.30 2.54
N GLN A 69 -18.58 -13.04 1.43
CA GLN A 69 -19.14 -14.41 1.35
C GLN A 69 -18.26 -15.46 2.03
N GLN A 70 -16.98 -15.17 2.29
CA GLN A 70 -16.09 -16.10 2.97
C GLN A 70 -16.53 -16.29 4.43
N PRO A 71 -16.65 -17.54 4.92
CA PRO A 71 -17.12 -17.82 6.27
C PRO A 71 -16.19 -17.18 7.31
N ARG A 72 -16.70 -16.17 8.01
CA ARG A 72 -16.04 -15.52 9.13
C ARG A 72 -16.07 -16.48 10.32
N GLY A 73 -15.06 -17.33 10.44
CA GLY A 73 -14.91 -18.23 11.60
C GLY A 73 -14.93 -17.47 12.93
N ALA A 74 -15.13 -18.17 14.05
CA ALA A 74 -15.25 -17.59 15.39
C ALA A 74 -13.98 -16.87 15.93
N ALA A 75 -12.93 -16.75 15.12
CA ALA A 75 -11.72 -16.02 15.44
C ALA A 75 -11.66 -14.72 14.61
N ARG A 76 -11.10 -13.68 15.22
CA ARG A 76 -10.70 -12.40 14.60
C ARG A 76 -10.25 -12.65 13.16
N VAL A 77 -10.95 -12.08 12.17
CA VAL A 77 -10.67 -12.36 10.76
C VAL A 77 -9.17 -12.14 10.54
N PRO A 78 -8.40 -13.19 10.20
CA PRO A 78 -6.97 -13.03 10.00
C PRO A 78 -6.78 -12.12 8.80
N GLU A 79 -5.86 -11.17 8.95
CA GLU A 79 -5.32 -10.39 7.84
C GLU A 79 -5.18 -11.28 6.58
N ARG A 80 -5.79 -10.88 5.46
CA ARG A 80 -5.73 -11.65 4.21
C ARG A 80 -4.36 -11.45 3.58
N GLY A 81 -3.62 -12.54 3.39
CA GLY A 81 -2.37 -12.54 2.66
C GLY A 81 -2.57 -12.58 1.15
N PHE A 82 -1.69 -11.94 0.40
CA PHE A 82 -1.67 -11.93 -1.06
C PHE A 82 -0.33 -12.43 -1.58
N ASP A 83 -0.36 -13.20 -2.66
CA ASP A 83 0.84 -13.62 -3.39
C ASP A 83 1.29 -12.48 -4.32
N MET A 84 2.49 -11.94 -4.11
CA MET A 84 3.01 -10.82 -4.91
C MET A 84 3.71 -11.27 -6.19
N ASP A 85 3.99 -12.57 -6.34
CA ASP A 85 4.53 -13.15 -7.57
C ASP A 85 3.41 -13.42 -8.60
N ASP A 86 2.15 -13.53 -8.17
CA ASP A 86 0.97 -13.52 -9.03
C ASP A 86 0.52 -12.07 -9.33
N GLU A 87 0.53 -11.71 -10.62
CA GLU A 87 0.11 -10.40 -11.09
C GLU A 87 -1.35 -10.09 -10.76
N GLN A 88 -2.26 -11.07 -10.88
CA GLN A 88 -3.67 -10.85 -10.58
C GLN A 88 -3.86 -10.60 -9.09
N ALA A 89 -3.26 -11.44 -8.23
CA ALA A 89 -3.35 -11.27 -6.79
C ALA A 89 -2.75 -9.94 -6.31
N ARG A 90 -1.69 -9.46 -6.99
CA ARG A 90 -1.10 -8.14 -6.71
C ARG A 90 -2.06 -7.00 -7.07
N TRP A 91 -2.68 -7.04 -8.25
CA TRP A 91 -3.68 -6.05 -8.63
C TRP A 91 -4.92 -6.08 -7.73
N ASP A 92 -5.36 -7.26 -7.30
CA ASP A 92 -6.49 -7.39 -6.36
C ASP A 92 -6.15 -6.78 -5.00
N TYR A 93 -4.92 -7.01 -4.51
CA TYR A 93 -4.44 -6.33 -3.31
C TYR A 93 -4.45 -4.81 -3.49
N VAL A 94 -3.95 -4.30 -4.61
CA VAL A 94 -3.90 -2.85 -4.89
C VAL A 94 -5.29 -2.23 -4.84
N ARG A 95 -6.26 -2.85 -5.55
CA ARG A 95 -7.66 -2.42 -5.58
C ARG A 95 -8.31 -2.40 -4.19
N LEU A 96 -8.04 -3.44 -3.40
CA LEU A 96 -8.60 -3.60 -2.05
C LEU A 96 -7.90 -2.73 -1.01
N ALA A 97 -6.60 -2.46 -1.15
CA ALA A 97 -5.82 -1.69 -0.19
C ALA A 97 -6.38 -0.27 0.00
N TYR A 98 -6.85 0.33 -1.09
CA TYR A 98 -7.48 1.65 -1.08
C TYR A 98 -8.96 1.64 -0.70
N SER A 99 -9.57 0.47 -0.70
CA SER A 99 -10.94 0.26 -0.22
C SER A 99 -10.96 -0.14 1.25
N SER A 100 -9.81 -0.42 1.87
CA SER A 100 -9.71 -0.89 3.24
C SER A 100 -9.47 0.22 4.24
N SER A 101 -9.91 -0.03 5.48
CA SER A 101 -9.52 0.77 6.64
C SER A 101 -8.03 0.60 6.97
N GLN A 102 -7.46 -0.57 6.69
CA GLN A 102 -6.06 -0.90 6.95
C GLN A 102 -5.51 -1.91 5.93
N ALA A 103 -4.46 -1.53 5.23
CA ALA A 103 -3.68 -2.42 4.38
C ALA A 103 -2.18 -2.16 4.56
N THR A 104 -1.39 -3.23 4.63
CA THR A 104 0.02 -3.15 5.04
C THR A 104 0.92 -4.02 4.17
N VAL A 105 2.04 -3.44 3.72
CA VAL A 105 3.14 -4.17 3.05
C VAL A 105 4.34 -4.15 3.98
N TRP A 106 4.87 -5.33 4.30
CA TRP A 106 6.07 -5.45 5.12
C TRP A 106 7.31 -5.68 4.27
N SER A 107 8.47 -5.28 4.77
CA SER A 107 9.75 -5.83 4.31
C SER A 107 9.90 -7.30 4.68
N ARG A 108 10.77 -8.05 3.97
CA ARG A 108 10.96 -9.51 4.13
C ARG A 108 11.20 -9.98 5.57
N ARG A 109 11.84 -9.14 6.40
CA ARG A 109 12.11 -9.44 7.82
C ARG A 109 11.12 -8.78 8.79
N GLN A 110 10.04 -8.18 8.28
CA GLN A 110 9.02 -7.45 9.02
C GLN A 110 9.57 -6.35 9.96
N ARG A 111 10.72 -5.76 9.61
CA ARG A 111 11.36 -4.72 10.45
C ARG A 111 10.88 -3.32 10.11
N THR A 112 10.41 -3.15 8.88
CA THR A 112 9.96 -1.89 8.30
C THR A 112 8.68 -2.17 7.53
N THR A 113 7.65 -1.40 7.81
CA THR A 113 6.46 -1.26 6.97
C THR A 113 6.85 -0.47 5.75
N TYR A 114 6.63 -1.01 4.56
CA TYR A 114 6.90 -0.37 3.28
C TYR A 114 5.72 0.45 2.77
N PHE A 115 4.51 0.00 3.07
CA PHE A 115 3.29 0.72 2.73
C PHE A 115 2.24 0.50 3.82
N GLU A 116 1.48 1.54 4.11
CA GLU A 116 0.29 1.50 4.95
C GLU A 116 -0.79 2.41 4.37
N ALA A 117 -1.95 1.84 4.10
CA ALA A 117 -3.18 2.60 3.93
C ALA A 117 -3.85 2.77 5.30
N SER A 118 -4.25 4.00 5.63
CA SER A 118 -4.98 4.33 6.86
C SER A 118 -6.25 5.06 6.49
N GLY A 119 -7.30 4.27 6.24
CA GLY A 119 -8.55 4.74 5.65
C GLY A 119 -8.46 5.01 4.13
N PRO A 120 -9.61 5.28 3.49
CA PRO A 120 -9.74 5.26 2.03
C PRO A 120 -9.05 6.42 1.30
N HIS A 121 -8.52 7.40 2.04
CA HIS A 121 -8.04 8.67 1.47
C HIS A 121 -6.53 8.89 1.63
N LYS A 122 -5.84 8.04 2.42
CA LYS A 122 -4.44 8.27 2.79
C LYS A 122 -3.63 7.00 2.76
N ALA A 123 -2.53 7.06 2.01
CA ALA A 123 -1.48 6.06 1.99
C ALA A 123 -0.14 6.66 2.39
N THR A 124 0.67 5.87 3.09
CA THR A 124 2.06 6.19 3.39
C THR A 124 2.97 5.14 2.80
N TYR A 125 3.99 5.57 2.06
CA TYR A 125 5.06 4.71 1.56
C TYR A 125 6.34 5.04 2.31
N TRP A 126 7.03 4.01 2.76
CA TRP A 126 8.37 4.11 3.33
C TRP A 126 9.33 3.48 2.35
N LEU A 127 9.79 4.30 1.41
CA LEU A 127 10.64 3.90 0.31
C LEU A 127 12.11 3.89 0.76
N PRO A 128 12.76 2.71 0.85
CA PRO A 128 14.19 2.64 1.08
C PRO A 128 14.94 3.31 -0.06
N ASP A 129 16.05 4.00 0.24
CA ASP A 129 16.81 4.75 -0.76
C ASP A 129 17.28 3.85 -1.93
N SER A 130 17.56 2.57 -1.68
CA SER A 130 17.94 1.61 -2.71
C SER A 130 16.79 1.13 -3.61
N LEU A 131 15.53 1.44 -3.30
CA LEU A 131 14.38 1.21 -4.19
C LEU A 131 13.92 2.50 -4.88
N LYS A 132 14.46 3.65 -4.46
CA LYS A 132 13.95 4.96 -4.85
C LYS A 132 14.13 5.24 -6.34
N ALA A 133 15.34 4.98 -6.86
CA ALA A 133 15.65 5.21 -8.27
C ALA A 133 14.77 4.34 -9.17
N ASP A 134 14.78 3.02 -8.92
CA ASP A 134 14.01 2.03 -9.67
C ASP A 134 12.50 2.33 -9.65
N TYR A 135 11.96 2.75 -8.51
CA TYR A 135 10.55 3.14 -8.38
C TYR A 135 10.20 4.33 -9.27
N PHE A 136 10.94 5.43 -9.20
CA PHE A 136 10.64 6.62 -10.01
C PHE A 136 10.92 6.42 -11.50
N GLU A 137 11.94 5.62 -11.84
CA GLU A 137 12.21 5.23 -13.22
C GLU A 137 11.06 4.39 -13.79
N ALA A 138 10.56 3.40 -13.03
CA ALA A 138 9.42 2.58 -13.43
C ALA A 138 8.14 3.42 -13.63
N LEU A 139 7.83 4.36 -12.74
CA LEU A 139 6.68 5.25 -12.89
C LEU A 139 6.79 6.12 -14.15
N SER A 140 7.95 6.74 -14.37
CA SER A 140 8.19 7.62 -15.51
C SER A 140 8.16 6.88 -16.85
N SER A 141 8.72 5.67 -16.92
CA SER A 141 8.70 4.84 -18.14
C SER A 141 7.29 4.40 -18.54
N ARG A 142 6.34 4.32 -17.59
CA ARG A 142 4.92 4.02 -17.83
C ARG A 142 4.10 5.27 -18.19
N GLY A 143 4.74 6.43 -18.27
CA GLY A 143 4.09 7.70 -18.60
C GLY A 143 3.29 8.28 -17.44
N TRP A 144 3.51 7.82 -16.20
CA TRP A 144 2.82 8.35 -15.04
C TRP A 144 3.55 9.58 -14.47
N SER A 145 2.82 10.68 -14.37
CA SER A 145 3.31 11.93 -13.78
C SER A 145 2.89 12.04 -12.32
N ILE A 146 3.87 12.00 -11.41
CA ILE A 146 3.63 12.20 -9.98
C ILE A 146 3.66 13.70 -9.69
N PRO A 147 2.65 14.26 -8.99
CA PRO A 147 2.69 15.65 -8.57
C PRO A 147 3.90 15.93 -7.65
N PRO A 148 4.69 16.98 -7.89
CA PRO A 148 5.90 17.27 -7.10
C PRO A 148 5.66 17.44 -5.59
N ASP A 149 4.47 17.89 -5.20
CA ASP A 149 4.04 18.14 -3.83
C ASP A 149 3.68 16.87 -3.05
N TRP A 150 3.41 15.75 -3.75
CA TRP A 150 3.25 14.42 -3.14
C TRP A 150 4.56 13.86 -2.60
N LEU A 151 5.68 14.29 -3.17
CA LEU A 151 7.03 13.92 -2.76
C LEU A 151 7.54 14.80 -1.62
N THR A 152 6.66 15.16 -0.68
CA THR A 152 7.13 15.76 0.56
C THR A 152 7.89 14.67 1.33
N ALA A 153 9.20 14.60 1.12
CA ALA A 153 10.12 13.72 1.84
C ALA A 153 10.07 14.09 3.31
N VAL A 154 9.13 13.51 4.05
CA VAL A 154 9.09 13.65 5.49
C VAL A 154 10.20 12.75 5.99
N ALA A 155 11.36 13.35 6.32
CA ALA A 155 12.39 12.68 7.08
C ALA A 155 11.70 11.97 8.25
N LYS A 156 11.84 10.64 8.32
CA LYS A 156 11.26 9.78 9.35
C LYS A 156 11.46 10.48 10.69
N ARG A 157 10.41 11.11 11.25
CA ARG A 157 10.54 11.74 12.56
C ARG A 157 10.94 10.61 13.50
N PRO A 158 12.12 10.67 14.15
CA PRO A 158 12.54 9.62 15.05
C PRO A 158 11.40 9.37 16.03
N LYS A 159 11.01 8.10 16.24
CA LYS A 159 10.00 7.75 17.24
C LYS A 159 10.32 8.53 18.53
N PRO A 160 9.37 9.28 19.09
CA PRO A 160 9.60 10.02 20.32
C PRO A 160 10.16 9.10 21.40
N TRP A 161 11.09 9.60 22.20
CA TRP A 161 11.82 8.80 23.20
C TRP A 161 10.88 8.09 24.19
N TRP A 162 9.67 8.61 24.43
CA TRP A 162 8.65 7.97 25.27
C TRP A 162 7.91 6.78 24.63
N LYS A 163 8.02 6.56 23.30
CA LYS A 163 7.59 5.32 22.61
C LYS A 163 8.76 4.36 22.37
N ARG A 164 9.96 4.66 22.93
CA ARG A 164 11.14 3.78 22.92
C ARG A 164 11.30 3.14 24.31
N GLY A 165 10.48 2.16 24.62
CA GLY A 165 10.60 1.35 25.85
C GLY A 165 9.33 0.51 26.05
N GLY A 166 9.37 -0.71 26.57
CA GLY A 166 10.46 -1.51 27.11
C GLY A 166 9.95 -2.92 27.41
N GLY A 167 10.86 -3.89 27.39
CA GLY A 167 10.61 -5.33 27.53
C GLY A 167 11.67 -6.10 26.78
#